data_AF-A0A350WSF7-F1
#
_entry.id   AF-A0A350WSF7-F1
#
_cell.length_a   1.000
_cell.length_b   1.000
_cell.length_c   1.000
_cell.angle_alpha   90.00
_cell.angle_beta   90.00
_cell.angle_gamma   90.00
#
_symmetry.space_group_name_H-M   'P 1'
#
loop_
_entity.id
_entity.type
_entity.pdbx_description
1 polymer ?
#
loop_
_entity_poly.entity_id
_entity_poly.type
_entity_poly.pdbx_seq_one_letter_code
_entity_poly.pdbx_strand_id
1 'polypeptide(L)'
;MTTLFQETIEHLLKSHNLLGDFQNKDSFHVRFEKQGYQPLVIERHGEMISVAHYFEQNGDLIADPDVELHYPSWVPTGITQAFFGYRSKFIERDGKTYIDTRFHKEVSSFLSMWARNIKAQGWAEGGRISND
;
A
#
# COMPACT_ATOMS: atom_id res chain seq x y z
N MET A 1 2.75 10.93 15.15
CA MET A 1 1.35 11.17 14.75
C MET A 1 1.03 10.15 13.69
N THR A 2 0.02 9.32 13.92
CA THR A 2 -0.43 8.28 12.98
C THR A 2 -1.07 8.96 11.76
N THR A 3 -0.82 8.45 10.56
CA THR A 3 -1.48 8.98 9.34
C THR A 3 -2.85 8.34 9.14
N LEU A 4 -3.76 9.03 8.43
CA LEU A 4 -5.06 8.45 8.09
C LEU A 4 -4.91 7.13 7.30
N PHE A 5 -3.88 7.02 6.47
CA PHE A 5 -3.61 5.81 5.70
C PHE A 5 -3.19 4.65 6.61
N GLN A 6 -2.25 4.88 7.52
CA GLN A 6 -1.86 3.89 8.53
C GLN A 6 -3.09 3.42 9.33
N GLU A 7 -3.88 4.35 9.85
CA GLU A 7 -5.09 4.01 10.62
C GLU A 7 -6.07 3.16 9.81
N THR A 8 -6.26 3.48 8.51
CA THR A 8 -7.14 2.70 7.62
C THR A 8 -6.65 1.28 7.44
N ILE A 9 -5.37 1.10 7.10
CA ILE A 9 -4.81 -0.23 6.81
C ILE A 9 -4.73 -1.06 8.10
N GLU A 10 -4.28 -0.49 9.20
CA GLU A 10 -4.24 -1.20 10.49
C GLU A 10 -5.65 -1.56 10.98
N HIS A 11 -6.64 -0.69 10.77
CA HIS A 11 -8.04 -1.01 11.07
C HIS A 11 -8.56 -2.17 10.20
N LEU A 12 -8.31 -2.13 8.89
CA LEU A 12 -8.67 -3.23 7.99
C LEU A 12 -8.04 -4.55 8.46
N LEU A 13 -6.73 -4.58 8.67
CA LEU A 13 -6.04 -5.78 9.14
C LEU A 13 -6.57 -6.26 10.50
N LYS A 14 -6.88 -5.33 11.42
CA LYS A 14 -7.46 -5.66 12.73
C LYS A 14 -8.84 -6.29 12.61
N SER A 15 -9.70 -5.77 11.74
CA SER A 15 -11.05 -6.31 11.51
C SER A 15 -11.03 -7.75 10.98
N HIS A 16 -9.91 -8.15 10.36
CA HIS A 16 -9.67 -9.51 9.86
C HIS A 16 -8.75 -10.35 10.76
N ASN A 17 -8.42 -9.89 11.97
CA ASN A 17 -7.50 -10.54 12.92
C ASN A 17 -6.06 -10.74 12.40
N LEU A 18 -5.62 -9.91 11.45
CA LEU A 18 -4.31 -10.01 10.81
C LEU A 18 -3.29 -8.97 11.31
N LEU A 19 -3.71 -7.98 12.10
CA LEU A 19 -2.81 -6.90 12.54
C LEU A 19 -1.63 -7.42 13.35
N GLY A 20 -1.85 -8.42 14.22
CA GLY A 20 -0.77 -9.03 15.00
C GLY A 20 0.27 -9.72 14.12
N ASP A 21 -0.17 -10.44 13.09
CA ASP A 21 0.72 -11.08 12.13
C ASP A 21 1.52 -10.05 11.33
N PHE A 22 0.84 -9.01 10.85
CA PHE A 22 1.47 -7.90 10.15
C PHE A 22 2.52 -7.19 11.01
N GLN A 23 2.33 -7.08 12.33
CA GLN A 23 3.27 -6.37 13.21
C GLN A 23 4.44 -7.23 13.69
N ASN A 24 4.23 -8.54 13.90
CA ASN A 24 5.19 -9.37 14.63
C ASN A 24 6.02 -10.34 13.77
N LYS A 25 5.63 -10.62 12.51
CA LYS A 25 6.38 -11.52 11.62
C LYS A 25 7.53 -10.77 10.92
N ASP A 26 8.43 -11.42 10.20
CA ASP A 26 9.37 -10.70 9.32
C ASP A 26 8.79 -10.47 7.92
N SER A 27 7.83 -11.32 7.53
CA SER A 27 7.07 -11.21 6.30
C SER A 27 5.58 -11.35 6.56
N PHE A 28 4.80 -10.63 5.76
CA PHE A 28 3.34 -10.67 5.80
C PHE A 28 2.80 -10.49 4.39
N HIS A 29 1.72 -11.19 4.08
CA HIS A 29 0.97 -11.04 2.84
C HIS A 29 -0.51 -11.28 3.13
N VAL A 30 -1.36 -10.44 2.56
CA VAL A 30 -2.79 -10.71 2.45
C VAL A 30 -3.32 -10.10 1.16
N ARG A 31 -4.20 -10.86 0.51
CA ARG A 31 -5.01 -10.39 -0.62
C ARG A 31 -6.47 -10.34 -0.21
N PHE A 32 -7.08 -9.16 -0.39
CA PHE A 32 -8.51 -8.96 -0.21
C PHE A 32 -9.22 -8.88 -1.55
N GLU A 33 -10.29 -9.66 -1.68
CA GLU A 33 -11.22 -9.65 -2.80
C GLU A 33 -12.54 -8.99 -2.41
N LYS A 34 -13.12 -8.23 -3.34
CA LYS A 34 -14.43 -7.62 -3.15
C LYS A 34 -15.12 -7.36 -4.48
N GLN A 35 -16.37 -7.81 -4.60
CA GLN A 35 -17.16 -7.61 -5.81
C GLN A 35 -17.24 -6.13 -6.19
N GLY A 36 -16.96 -5.83 -7.46
CA GLY A 36 -17.00 -4.47 -8.02
C GLY A 36 -15.74 -3.65 -7.78
N TYR A 37 -14.73 -4.21 -7.13
CA TYR A 37 -13.43 -3.56 -6.90
C TYR A 37 -12.29 -4.44 -7.37
N GLN A 38 -11.17 -3.78 -7.71
CA GLN A 38 -9.92 -4.49 -7.91
C GLN A 38 -9.40 -5.02 -6.57
N PRO A 39 -8.80 -6.22 -6.54
CA PRO A 39 -8.20 -6.79 -5.34
C PRO A 39 -7.28 -5.80 -4.63
N LEU A 40 -7.33 -5.77 -3.29
CA LEU A 40 -6.44 -4.96 -2.45
C LEU A 40 -5.45 -5.89 -1.77
N VAL A 41 -4.16 -5.71 -2.06
CA VAL A 41 -3.07 -6.52 -1.52
C VAL A 41 -2.26 -5.68 -0.53
N ILE A 42 -1.92 -6.27 0.62
CA ILE A 42 -1.06 -5.65 1.64
C ILE A 42 0.06 -6.63 1.97
N GLU A 43 1.29 -6.17 1.83
CA GLU A 43 2.49 -6.97 2.07
C GLU A 43 3.44 -6.25 3.02
N ARG A 44 4.25 -7.03 3.72
CA ARG A 44 5.44 -6.53 4.41
C ARG A 44 6.60 -7.47 4.23
N HIS A 45 7.77 -6.91 3.93
CA HIS A 45 9.05 -7.60 3.83
C HIS A 45 10.07 -6.84 4.67
N GLY A 46 10.31 -7.28 5.91
CA GLY A 46 11.13 -6.57 6.87
C GLY A 46 10.58 -5.17 7.14
N GLU A 47 11.34 -4.15 6.72
CA GLU A 47 11.01 -2.72 6.88
C GLU A 47 10.24 -2.12 5.69
N MET A 48 9.90 -2.89 4.65
CA MET A 48 9.14 -2.40 3.50
C MET A 48 7.70 -2.90 3.57
N ILE A 49 6.73 -1.98 3.50
CA ILE A 49 5.29 -2.24 3.34
C ILE A 49 4.94 -1.94 1.88
N SER A 50 4.24 -2.85 1.21
CA SER A 50 3.54 -2.55 -0.05
C SER A 50 2.04 -2.61 0.18
N VAL A 51 1.32 -1.65 -0.39
CA VAL A 51 -0.15 -1.68 -0.49
C VAL A 51 -0.52 -1.40 -1.94
N ALA A 52 -1.23 -2.33 -2.56
CA ALA A 52 -1.50 -2.28 -4.00
C ALA A 52 -2.93 -2.68 -4.36
N HIS A 53 -3.46 -2.07 -5.41
CA HIS A 53 -4.55 -2.64 -6.19
C HIS A 53 -4.00 -3.28 -7.46
N TYR A 54 -4.56 -4.43 -7.85
CA TYR A 54 -4.21 -5.10 -9.11
C TYR A 54 -5.41 -5.20 -10.03
N PHE A 55 -5.25 -4.82 -11.28
CA PHE A 55 -6.21 -5.14 -12.34
C PHE A 55 -5.57 -6.08 -13.36
N GLU A 56 -6.39 -6.82 -14.10
CA GLU A 56 -5.92 -7.70 -15.17
C GLU A 56 -5.98 -7.00 -16.53
N GLN A 57 -4.91 -7.10 -17.31
CA GLN A 57 -4.87 -6.65 -18.69
C GLN A 57 -4.10 -7.67 -19.53
N ASN A 58 -4.75 -8.23 -20.56
CA ASN A 58 -4.18 -9.27 -21.43
C ASN A 58 -3.66 -10.51 -20.67
N GLY A 59 -4.24 -10.84 -19.51
CA GLY A 59 -3.80 -11.95 -18.66
C GLY A 59 -2.69 -11.60 -17.67
N ASP A 60 -2.15 -10.37 -17.73
CA ASP A 60 -1.15 -9.89 -16.78
C ASP A 60 -1.82 -9.11 -15.64
N LEU A 61 -1.37 -9.34 -14.40
CA LEU A 61 -1.73 -8.50 -13.26
C LEU A 61 -0.88 -7.23 -13.27
N ILE A 62 -1.54 -6.08 -13.33
CA ILE A 62 -0.93 -4.76 -13.33
C ILE A 62 -1.32 -4.03 -12.06
N ALA A 63 -0.31 -3.53 -11.33
CA ALA A 63 -0.53 -2.75 -10.14
C ALA A 63 -0.91 -1.29 -10.47
N ASP A 64 -2.01 -0.80 -9.91
CA ASP A 64 -2.38 0.62 -9.99
C ASP A 64 -3.41 1.02 -8.89
N PRO A 65 -3.00 1.80 -7.88
CA PRO A 65 -1.62 2.10 -7.50
C PRO A 65 -0.94 0.90 -6.81
N ASP A 66 0.39 0.95 -6.68
CA ASP A 66 1.18 0.26 -5.65
C ASP A 66 2.02 1.30 -4.91
N VAL A 67 1.90 1.37 -3.58
CA VAL A 67 2.67 2.29 -2.74
C VAL A 67 3.56 1.51 -1.79
N GLU A 68 4.84 1.87 -1.80
CA GLU A 68 5.85 1.40 -0.87
C GLU A 68 6.00 2.37 0.31
N LEU A 69 6.01 1.86 1.54
CA LEU A 69 6.23 2.64 2.76
C LEU A 69 7.24 1.95 3.67
N HIS A 70 7.94 2.76 4.46
CA HIS A 70 8.85 2.26 5.49
C HIS A 70 8.08 1.83 6.75
N TYR A 71 8.26 0.59 7.21
CA TYR A 71 7.81 0.11 8.52
C TYR A 71 8.88 0.39 9.59
N PRO A 72 8.52 0.88 10.80
CA PRO A 72 7.16 1.11 11.30
C PRO A 72 6.66 2.56 11.11
N SER A 73 7.38 3.39 10.35
CA SER A 73 7.10 4.84 10.29
C SER A 73 5.95 5.22 9.35
N TRP A 74 5.54 4.31 8.46
CA TRP A 74 4.56 4.53 7.39
C TRP A 74 4.90 5.73 6.48
N VAL A 75 6.18 6.09 6.40
CA VAL A 75 6.66 7.13 5.50
C VAL A 75 6.70 6.56 4.08
N PRO A 76 6.03 7.16 3.09
CA PRO A 76 6.08 6.66 1.72
C PRO A 76 7.50 6.78 1.16
N THR A 77 7.94 5.72 0.48
CA THR A 77 9.28 5.59 -0.12
C THR A 77 9.22 5.39 -1.64
N GLY A 78 8.14 4.82 -2.16
CA GLY A 78 7.95 4.57 -3.59
C GLY A 78 6.47 4.53 -3.97
N ILE A 79 6.17 4.75 -5.24
CA ILE A 79 4.84 4.56 -5.82
C ILE A 79 4.96 4.15 -7.28
N THR A 80 4.21 3.13 -7.66
CA THR A 80 3.99 2.72 -9.05
C THR A 80 2.54 3.04 -9.44
N GLN A 81 2.37 3.60 -10.63
CA GLN A 81 1.06 3.77 -11.26
C GLN A 81 1.18 3.33 -12.71
N ALA A 82 0.23 2.53 -13.21
CA ALA A 82 0.33 1.86 -14.50
C ALA A 82 0.68 2.82 -15.67
N PHE A 83 0.12 4.03 -15.67
CA PHE A 83 0.32 5.02 -16.73
C PHE A 83 1.42 6.06 -16.44
N PHE A 84 1.98 6.10 -15.23
CA PHE A 84 2.99 7.08 -14.83
C PHE A 84 4.33 6.45 -14.44
N GLY A 85 4.40 5.12 -14.36
CA GLY A 85 5.60 4.38 -14.00
C GLY A 85 5.91 4.41 -12.50
N TYR A 86 7.12 4.00 -12.16
CA TYR A 86 7.65 4.02 -10.80
C TYR A 86 8.29 5.37 -10.46
N ARG A 87 8.05 5.86 -9.25
CA ARG A 87 8.71 7.02 -8.66
C ARG A 87 9.16 6.69 -7.25
N SER A 88 10.43 6.96 -6.94
CA SER A 88 11.00 6.80 -5.59
C SER A 88 11.24 8.16 -4.92
N LYS A 89 11.14 8.17 -3.59
CA LYS A 89 11.61 9.27 -2.75
C LYS A 89 13.13 9.45 -2.82
N PHE A 90 13.85 8.36 -3.03
CA PHE A 90 15.31 8.31 -3.07
C PHE A 90 15.78 8.15 -4.52
N ILE A 91 16.58 9.09 -4.99
CA ILE A 91 17.09 9.12 -6.36
C ILE A 91 18.59 8.88 -6.31
N GLU A 92 19.03 7.74 -6.84
CA GLU A 92 20.45 7.42 -6.96
C GLU A 92 21.05 8.08 -8.21
N ARG A 93 22.07 8.92 -8.02
CA ARG A 93 22.78 9.58 -9.11
C ARG A 93 24.23 9.84 -8.72
N ASP A 94 25.17 9.49 -9.60
CA ASP A 94 26.60 9.73 -9.42
C ASP A 94 27.16 9.18 -8.08
N GLY A 95 26.66 8.01 -7.65
CA GLY A 95 27.04 7.36 -6.39
C GLY A 95 26.51 8.07 -5.13
N LYS A 96 25.53 8.97 -5.28
CA LYS A 96 24.89 9.70 -4.19
C LYS A 96 23.38 9.49 -4.22
N THR A 97 22.81 9.35 -3.03
CA THR A 97 21.36 9.36 -2.81
C THR A 97 20.87 10.80 -2.66
N TYR A 98 19.95 11.21 -3.54
CA TYR A 98 19.21 12.46 -3.44
C TYR A 98 17.80 12.20 -2.91
N ILE A 99 17.23 13.17 -2.20
CA ILE A 99 15.86 13.09 -1.69
C ILE A 99 14.97 13.99 -2.54
N ASP A 100 13.94 13.41 -3.16
CA ASP A 100 12.86 14.20 -3.76
C ASP A 100 12.01 14.81 -2.64
N THR A 101 12.19 16.12 -2.44
CA THR A 101 11.50 16.87 -1.40
C THR A 101 10.01 17.10 -1.69
N ARG A 102 9.58 16.95 -2.96
CA ARG A 102 8.17 17.07 -3.35
C ARG A 102 7.43 15.76 -3.17
N PHE A 103 8.12 14.64 -3.42
CA PHE A 103 7.55 13.29 -3.32
C PHE A 103 6.72 13.08 -2.06
N HIS A 104 7.30 13.40 -0.89
CA HIS A 104 6.64 13.11 0.38
C HIS A 104 5.30 13.84 0.51
N LYS A 105 5.21 15.11 0.10
CA LYS A 105 3.97 15.89 0.16
C LYS A 105 2.93 15.34 -0.80
N GLU A 106 3.31 15.05 -2.04
CA GLU A 106 2.40 14.56 -3.07
C GLU A 106 1.84 13.19 -2.72
N VAL A 107 2.71 12.24 -2.37
CA VAL A 107 2.31 10.87 -2.05
C VAL A 107 1.54 10.81 -0.75
N SER A 108 1.88 11.62 0.26
CA SER A 108 1.07 11.66 1.50
C SER A 108 -0.34 12.23 1.27
N SER A 109 -0.48 13.20 0.35
CA SER A 109 -1.79 13.72 -0.06
C SER A 109 -2.62 12.65 -0.78
N PHE A 110 -1.98 11.92 -1.70
CA PHE A 110 -2.58 10.77 -2.39
C PHE A 110 -3.02 9.70 -1.40
N LEU A 111 -2.13 9.25 -0.50
CA LEU A 111 -2.43 8.26 0.54
C LEU A 111 -3.61 8.67 1.41
N SER A 112 -3.71 9.96 1.77
CA SER A 112 -4.85 10.47 2.54
C SER A 112 -6.17 10.40 1.78
N MET A 113 -6.17 10.66 0.47
CA MET A 113 -7.34 10.47 -0.39
C MET A 113 -7.67 8.98 -0.55
N TRP A 114 -6.67 8.15 -0.85
CA TRP A 114 -6.87 6.71 -1.05
C TRP A 114 -7.36 6.02 0.22
N ALA A 115 -6.87 6.41 1.39
CA ALA A 115 -7.37 5.95 2.68
C ALA A 115 -8.88 6.18 2.84
N ARG A 116 -9.38 7.35 2.42
CA ARG A 116 -10.83 7.65 2.46
C ARG A 116 -11.60 6.76 1.49
N ASN A 117 -11.04 6.49 0.31
CA ASN A 117 -11.65 5.58 -0.65
C ASN A 117 -11.72 4.14 -0.10
N ILE A 118 -10.62 3.61 0.44
CA ILE A 118 -10.59 2.27 1.05
C ILE A 118 -11.63 2.17 2.19
N LYS A 119 -11.72 3.18 3.06
CA LYS A 119 -12.77 3.21 4.10
C LYS A 119 -14.17 3.22 3.48
N ALA A 120 -14.43 4.08 2.50
CA ALA A 120 -15.74 4.20 1.84
C ALA A 120 -16.14 2.94 1.06
N GLN A 121 -15.17 2.18 0.56
CA GLN A 121 -15.39 0.91 -0.14
C GLN A 121 -15.81 -0.22 0.81
N GLY A 122 -15.61 -0.08 2.13
CA GLY A 122 -16.09 -1.04 3.13
C GLY A 122 -15.31 -2.37 3.13
N TRP A 123 -13.98 -2.31 2.95
CA TRP A 123 -13.12 -3.50 2.98
C TRP A 123 -13.07 -4.18 4.35
N ALA A 124 -13.14 -3.40 5.43
CA ALA A 124 -13.10 -3.93 6.79
C ALA A 124 -14.34 -4.79 7.09
N GLU A 125 -15.49 -4.42 6.54
CA GLU A 125 -16.78 -5.06 6.78
C GLU A 125 -17.10 -6.16 5.76
N GLY A 126 -16.65 -6.00 4.51
CA GLY A 126 -17.10 -6.85 3.40
C GLY A 126 -16.02 -7.32 2.44
N GLY A 127 -14.74 -7.04 2.69
CA GLY A 127 -13.63 -7.67 1.98
C GLY A 127 -13.51 -9.14 2.39
N ARG A 128 -13.11 -10.01 1.47
CA ARG A 128 -12.85 -11.43 1.75
C ARG A 128 -11.37 -11.72 1.52
N ILE A 129 -10.74 -12.42 2.44
CA ILE A 129 -9.35 -12.88 2.24
C ILE A 129 -9.36 -13.96 1.16
N SER A 130 -8.46 -13.84 0.18
CA SER A 130 -8.15 -14.92 -0.76
C SER A 130 -6.92 -15.71 -0.29
N ASN A 131 -6.91 -17.01 -0.56
CA ASN A 131 -5.80 -17.94 -0.25
C ASN A 131 -5.03 -18.36 -1.50
N ASP A 132 -5.22 -17.66 -2.62
CA ASP A 132 -4.59 -17.97 -3.91
C ASP A 132 -3.07 -17.75 -3.86
#